data_AF-A0A535AII2-F1
#
_entry.id   AF-A0A535AII2-F1
#
_cell.length_a   1.000
_cell.length_b   1.000
_cell.length_c   1.000
_cell.angle_alpha   90.00
_cell.angle_beta   90.00
_cell.angle_gamma   90.00
#
_symmetry.space_group_name_H-M   'P 1'
#
loop_
_entity.id
_entity.type
_entity.pdbx_description
1 polymer ?
#
loop_
_entity_poly.entity_id
_entity_poly.type
_entity_poly.pdbx_seq_one_letter_code
_entity_poly.pdbx_strand_id
1 'polypeptide(L)' 'MVKKRVEERKKFHTTYGAPLPTTYQDDDAYREAATSAGLPGEPPYTRGVQPTMYRGRLWTMRQYAGFGTALDTNARFRS' A
#
# COMPACT_ATOMS: atom_id res chain seq x y z
N MET A 1 35.57 -9.22 -23.20
CA MET A 1 34.35 -9.71 -23.89
C MET A 1 33.14 -9.08 -23.21
N VAL A 2 32.67 -7.93 -23.69
CA VAL A 2 31.50 -7.24 -23.10
C VAL A 2 30.26 -7.97 -23.59
N LYS A 3 29.51 -8.62 -22.68
CA LYS A 3 28.23 -9.25 -23.00
C LYS A 3 27.29 -8.18 -23.58
N LYS A 4 26.80 -8.42 -24.79
CA LYS A 4 25.84 -7.55 -25.49
C LYS A 4 24.66 -7.29 -24.56
N ARG A 5 24.48 -6.05 -24.13
CA ARG A 5 23.35 -5.65 -23.27
C ARG A 5 22.08 -5.85 -24.11
N VAL A 6 21.22 -6.78 -23.69
CA VAL A 6 19.92 -6.97 -24.34
C VAL A 6 19.07 -5.79 -23.90
N GLU A 7 18.75 -4.91 -24.84
CA GLU A 7 17.90 -3.75 -24.58
C GLU A 7 16.46 -4.18 -24.28
N GLU A 8 15.81 -3.44 -23.39
CA GLU A 8 14.42 -3.71 -23.02
C GLU A 8 13.48 -3.48 -24.20
N ARG A 9 12.59 -4.46 -24.44
CA ARG A 9 11.65 -4.43 -25.56
C ARG A 9 10.50 -3.43 -25.38
N LYS A 10 10.14 -3.06 -24.14
CA LYS A 10 8.99 -2.20 -23.84
C LYS A 10 9.18 -1.47 -22.50
N LYS A 11 8.78 -0.20 -22.43
CA LYS A 11 8.68 0.54 -21.17
C LYS A 11 7.40 0.17 -20.43
N PHE A 12 7.53 -0.21 -19.17
CA PHE A 12 6.40 -0.59 -18.32
C PHE A 12 5.86 0.61 -17.56
N HIS A 13 4.55 0.64 -17.33
CA HIS A 13 3.86 1.66 -16.56
C HIS A 13 2.83 0.99 -15.63
N THR A 14 2.53 1.62 -14.51
CA THR A 14 1.42 1.22 -13.62
C THR A 14 0.07 1.48 -14.30
N THR A 15 -1.01 0.95 -13.71
CA THR A 15 -2.38 1.21 -14.19
C THR A 15 -2.79 2.68 -14.15
N TYR A 16 -2.15 3.49 -13.31
CA TYR A 16 -2.37 4.94 -13.24
C TYR A 16 -1.35 5.76 -14.05
N GLY A 17 -0.43 5.11 -14.76
CA GLY A 17 0.47 5.76 -15.73
C GLY A 17 1.86 6.14 -15.20
N ALA A 18 2.23 5.80 -13.97
CA ALA A 18 3.60 6.02 -13.51
C ALA A 18 4.59 5.04 -14.18
N PRO A 19 5.79 5.49 -14.56
CA PRO A 19 6.80 4.63 -15.14
C PRO A 19 7.28 3.58 -14.12
N LEU A 20 7.43 2.33 -14.56
CA LEU A 20 8.01 1.26 -13.76
C LEU A 20 9.46 1.04 -14.19
N PRO A 21 10.45 1.34 -13.32
CA PRO A 21 11.84 1.06 -13.63
C PRO A 21 12.08 -0.46 -13.64
N THR A 22 13.05 -0.90 -14.43
CA THR A 22 13.46 -2.32 -14.53
C THR A 22 13.87 -2.90 -13.18
N THR A 23 14.56 -2.08 -12.36
CA THR A 23 15.03 -2.44 -11.03
C THR A 23 14.95 -1.23 -10.12
N TYR A 24 14.56 -1.45 -8.87
CA TYR A 24 14.72 -0.46 -7.82
C TYR A 24 16.13 -0.59 -7.24
N GLN A 25 16.85 0.54 -7.14
CA GLN A 25 18.20 0.59 -6.62
C GLN A 25 18.20 1.34 -5.28
N ASP A 26 19.21 1.11 -4.45
CA ASP A 26 19.47 1.92 -3.26
C ASP A 26 20.16 3.23 -3.67
N ASP A 27 19.38 4.11 -4.29
CA ASP A 27 19.80 5.45 -4.71
C ASP A 27 19.44 6.52 -3.66
N ASP A 28 19.87 7.75 -3.88
CA ASP A 28 19.66 8.84 -2.92
C ASP A 28 18.17 9.16 -2.72
N ALA A 29 17.36 9.03 -3.77
CA ALA A 29 15.93 9.24 -3.69
C ALA A 29 15.25 8.18 -2.81
N TYR A 30 15.67 6.91 -2.92
CA TYR A 30 15.20 5.84 -2.05
C TYR A 30 15.59 6.09 -0.59
N ARG A 31 16.83 6.50 -0.33
CA ARG A 31 17.32 6.79 1.03
C ARG A 31 16.59 7.98 1.66
N GLU A 32 16.40 9.06 0.91
CA GLU A 32 15.66 10.23 1.38
C GLU A 32 14.21 9.87 1.73
N ALA A 33 13.53 9.09 0.87
CA ALA A 33 12.18 8.60 1.15
C ALA A 33 12.14 7.72 2.42
N ALA A 34 13.14 6.86 2.61
CA ALA A 34 13.23 6.00 3.79
C ALA A 34 13.44 6.80 5.09
N THR A 35 14.23 7.88 5.04
CA THR A 35 14.49 8.75 6.19
C THR A 35 13.30 9.66 6.50
N SER A 36 12.65 10.23 5.48
CA SER A 36 11.51 11.14 5.64
C SER A 36 10.20 10.46 6.06
N ALA A 37 10.12 9.12 5.99
CA ALA A 37 8.93 8.36 6.35
C ALA A 37 8.56 8.40 7.86
N GLY A 38 9.48 8.81 8.75
CA GLY A 38 9.24 8.90 10.20
C GLY A 38 9.02 7.55 10.90
N LEU A 39 8.57 7.57 12.16
CA LEU A 39 8.15 6.39 12.92
C LEU A 39 6.61 6.22 12.86
N PRO A 40 6.06 4.99 13.05
CA PRO A 40 4.62 4.80 13.16
C PRO A 40 4.02 5.64 14.29
N GLY A 41 2.89 6.29 14.05
CA GLY A 41 2.23 7.16 15.02
C GLY A 41 2.80 8.58 15.12
N GLU A 42 3.79 8.94 14.29
CA GLU A 42 4.37 10.27 14.20
C GLU A 42 4.20 10.85 12.78
N PRO A 43 4.08 12.19 12.63
CA PRO A 43 4.11 12.81 11.30
C PRO A 43 5.37 12.41 10.51
N PRO A 44 5.28 12.18 9.19
CA PRO A 44 4.12 12.35 8.31
C PRO A 44 3.16 11.14 8.25
N TYR A 45 3.27 10.19 9.20
CA TYR A 45 2.44 9.00 9.30
C TYR A 45 2.54 8.02 8.11
N THR A 46 3.60 8.13 7.30
CA THR A 46 3.85 7.24 6.16
C THR A 46 3.93 5.77 6.58
N ARG A 47 4.44 5.49 7.79
CA ARG A 47 4.50 4.13 8.37
C ARG A 47 3.25 3.70 9.16
N GLY A 48 2.21 4.53 9.17
CA GLY A 48 0.96 4.28 9.87
C GLY A 48 0.65 5.32 10.94
N VAL A 49 -0.64 5.50 11.20
CA VAL A 49 -1.17 6.51 12.13
C VAL A 49 -1.12 6.09 13.60
N GLN A 50 -0.82 4.83 13.91
CA GLN A 50 -0.77 4.30 15.27
C GLN A 50 0.64 3.76 15.59
N PRO A 51 1.18 3.97 16.80
CA PRO A 51 2.52 3.49 17.15
C PRO A 51 2.69 1.96 17.10
N THR A 52 1.64 1.22 17.44
CA THR A 52 1.68 -0.27 17.53
C THR A 52 0.97 -0.97 16.36
N MET A 53 0.25 -0.21 15.53
CA MET A 53 -0.54 -0.71 14.39
C MET A 53 -1.28 -2.03 14.72
N TYR A 54 -1.18 -3.02 13.84
CA TYR A 54 -1.90 -4.29 13.95
C TYR A 54 -1.32 -5.25 15.00
N ARG A 55 -0.20 -4.90 15.64
CA ARG A 55 0.27 -5.62 16.84
C ARG A 55 -0.52 -5.20 18.09
N GLY A 56 -1.06 -3.98 18.11
CA GLY A 56 -1.93 -3.48 19.18
C GLY A 56 -3.41 -3.78 18.93
N ARG A 57 -3.91 -3.42 17.74
CA ARG A 57 -5.30 -3.68 17.36
C ARG A 57 -5.39 -3.99 15.86
N LEU A 58 -6.02 -5.11 15.52
CA LEU A 58 -6.29 -5.46 14.13
C LEU A 58 -7.19 -4.42 13.45
N TRP A 59 -7.13 -4.35 12.12
CA TRP A 59 -8.07 -3.55 11.36
C TRP A 59 -9.51 -4.05 11.58
N THR A 60 -10.48 -3.14 11.41
CA THR A 60 -11.89 -3.53 11.55
C THR A 60 -12.31 -4.30 10.30
N MET A 61 -12.70 -5.56 10.47
CA MET A 61 -13.39 -6.33 9.43
C MET A 61 -14.79 -5.77 9.23
N ARG A 62 -14.95 -4.79 8.34
CA ARG A 62 -16.21 -4.09 8.10
C ARG A 62 -16.80 -4.52 6.76
N GLN A 63 -17.54 -5.63 6.76
CA GLN A 63 -18.29 -6.07 5.60
C GLN A 63 -19.45 -5.10 5.33
N TYR A 64 -19.59 -4.66 4.08
CA TYR A 64 -20.80 -3.98 3.64
C TYR A 64 -21.93 -5.00 3.58
N ALA A 65 -23.05 -4.68 4.23
CA ALA A 65 -24.28 -5.45 4.15
C ALA A 65 -25.47 -4.49 4.14
N GLY A 66 -26.52 -4.86 3.40
CA GLY A 66 -27.70 -4.05 3.18
C GLY A 66 -28.50 -4.60 2.00
N PHE A 67 -29.71 -5.07 2.28
CA PHE A 67 -30.68 -5.51 1.28
C PHE A 67 -32.08 -5.50 1.89
N GLY A 68 -33.11 -5.36 1.06
CA GLY A 68 -34.50 -5.43 1.50
C GLY A 68 -34.85 -4.37 2.54
N THR A 69 -35.51 -4.77 3.61
CA THR A 69 -35.96 -3.89 4.69
C THR A 69 -34.88 -3.69 5.76
N ALA A 70 -35.09 -2.71 6.63
CA ALA A 70 -34.24 -2.50 7.80
C ALA A 70 -34.16 -3.75 8.71
N LEU A 71 -35.25 -4.53 8.79
CA LEU A 71 -35.29 -5.76 9.58
C LEU A 71 -34.41 -6.85 8.95
N ASP A 72 -34.47 -7.03 7.62
CA ASP A 72 -33.67 -8.01 6.89
C ASP A 72 -32.17 -7.73 7.02
N THR A 73 -31.80 -6.46 6.88
CA THR A 73 -30.41 -6.02 7.04
C THR A 73 -29.93 -6.17 8.50
N ASN A 74 -30.76 -5.84 9.50
CA ASN A 74 -30.40 -6.05 10.91
C ASN A 74 -30.25 -7.53 11.28
N ALA A 75 -31.06 -8.42 10.69
CA ALA A 75 -30.89 -9.86 10.86
C ALA A 75 -29.51 -10.31 10.37
N ARG A 76 -29.07 -9.83 9.19
CA ARG A 76 -27.74 -10.15 8.62
C ARG A 76 -26.57 -9.58 9.43
N PHE A 77 -26.73 -8.45 10.10
CA PHE A 77 -25.68 -7.90 10.96
C PHE A 77 -25.48 -8.68 12.26
N ARG A 78 -26.48 -9.46 12.69
CA ARG A 78 -26.47 -10.20 13.97
C ARG A 78 -26.25 -11.71 13.81
N SER A 79 -26.24 -12.22 12.57
CA SER A 79 -25.88 -13.60 12.22
C SER A 79 -24.38 -13.81 12.29
#